data_AF-A0A5N4W1Q2-F1
#
_entry.id   AF-A0A5N4W1Q2-F1
#
_cell.length_a   1.000
_cell.length_b   1.000
_cell.length_c   1.000
_cell.angle_alpha   90.00
_cell.angle_beta   90.00
_cell.angle_gamma   90.00
#
_symmetry.space_group_name_H-M   'P 1'
#
loop_
_entity.id
_entity.type
_entity.pdbx_description
1 polymer ?
#
loop_
_entity_poly.entity_id
_entity_poly.type
_entity_poly.pdbx_seq_one_letter_code
_entity_poly.pdbx_strand_id
1 'polypeptide(L)'
;GLAKLKPVVTAEGTVTAGNASGINDGAAAVLIASEQAVEQYQLKPRAKIIASTAVGVEPRIMGFAPAPAIKKLLKQANLTIEQMDVIELNEAFAAQALAVTRDLGLADDTTQVNP
;
A
#
# COMPACT_ATOMS: atom_id res chain seq x y z
N GLY A 1 -20.92 15.17 9.26
CA GLY A 1 -20.63 13.95 8.47
C GLY A 1 -19.75 14.32 7.30
N LEU A 2 -18.96 13.37 6.79
CA LEU A 2 -17.92 13.58 5.77
C LEU A 2 -18.40 14.37 4.53
N ALA A 3 -19.64 14.15 4.08
CA ALA A 3 -20.24 14.84 2.93
C ALA A 3 -20.36 16.38 3.07
N LYS A 4 -20.18 16.94 4.27
CA LYS A 4 -20.21 18.40 4.49
C LYS A 4 -18.82 19.06 4.38
N LEU A 5 -17.75 18.28 4.25
CA LEU A 5 -16.38 18.80 4.20
C LEU A 5 -16.11 19.45 2.84
N LYS A 6 -15.40 20.58 2.86
CA LYS A 6 -15.01 21.29 1.65
C LYS A 6 -13.79 20.62 1.00
N PRO A 7 -13.69 20.61 -0.34
CA PRO A 7 -12.50 20.17 -1.04
C PRO A 7 -11.26 21.00 -0.68
N VAL A 8 -10.07 20.38 -0.66
CA VAL A 8 -8.82 21.03 -0.23
C VAL A 8 -7.81 21.26 -1.36
N VAL A 9 -7.97 20.60 -2.50
CA VAL A 9 -7.04 20.71 -3.65
C VAL A 9 -7.58 21.66 -4.72
N THR A 10 -8.84 21.49 -5.13
CA THR A 10 -9.53 22.33 -6.11
C THR A 10 -10.95 22.59 -5.63
N ALA A 11 -11.53 23.75 -5.97
CA ALA A 11 -12.86 24.14 -5.50
C ALA A 11 -13.95 23.11 -5.86
N GLU A 12 -13.87 22.54 -7.07
CA GLU A 12 -14.80 21.52 -7.59
C GLU A 12 -14.27 20.08 -7.38
N GLY A 13 -13.28 19.89 -6.50
CA GLY A 13 -12.65 18.60 -6.25
C GLY A 13 -13.46 17.69 -5.31
N THR A 14 -12.97 16.46 -5.11
CA THR A 14 -13.58 15.48 -4.19
C THR A 14 -12.68 15.14 -3.00
N VAL A 15 -11.41 15.56 -3.02
CA VAL A 15 -10.46 15.34 -1.94
C VAL A 15 -10.71 16.36 -0.83
N THR A 16 -10.96 15.88 0.38
CA THR A 16 -11.24 16.64 1.60
C THR A 16 -10.33 16.17 2.74
N ALA A 17 -10.27 16.91 3.84
CA ALA A 17 -9.54 16.48 5.03
C ALA A 17 -10.06 15.16 5.64
N GLY A 18 -11.30 14.75 5.33
CA GLY A 18 -11.90 13.53 5.85
C GLY A 18 -11.63 12.28 4.99
N ASN A 19 -11.01 12.44 3.83
CA ASN A 19 -10.65 11.32 2.94
C ASN A 19 -9.19 11.38 2.47
N ALA A 20 -8.36 12.10 3.21
CA ALA A 20 -6.93 12.22 3.03
C ALA A 20 -6.23 11.92 4.36
N SER A 21 -5.06 11.29 4.30
CA SER A 21 -4.19 11.13 5.46
C SER A 21 -3.76 12.50 6.02
N GLY A 22 -3.56 12.56 7.33
CA GLY A 22 -3.08 13.76 8.01
C GLY A 22 -1.57 13.94 7.89
N ILE A 23 -1.08 14.96 8.60
CA ILE A 23 0.34 15.10 8.91
C ILE A 23 0.55 14.47 10.28
N ASN A 24 1.49 13.54 10.39
CA ASN A 24 1.69 12.71 11.56
C ASN A 24 3.17 12.58 11.91
N ASP A 25 3.47 12.45 13.20
CA ASP A 25 4.82 12.16 13.71
C ASP A 25 4.83 10.74 14.33
N GLY A 26 5.84 9.93 13.99
CA GLY A 26 6.00 8.57 14.50
C GLY A 26 7.28 7.90 14.00
N ALA A 27 7.66 6.79 14.62
CA ALA A 27 8.83 6.00 14.23
C ALA A 27 8.54 4.49 14.37
N ALA A 28 9.15 3.70 13.51
CA ALA A 28 9.10 2.24 13.54
C ALA A 28 10.48 1.66 13.15
N ALA A 29 10.80 0.48 13.67
CA ALA A 29 12.02 -0.25 13.32
C ALA A 29 11.73 -1.75 13.18
N VAL A 30 12.44 -2.39 12.25
CA VAL A 30 12.40 -3.85 12.04
C VAL A 30 13.83 -4.40 12.00
N LEU A 31 14.04 -5.56 12.60
CA LEU A 31 15.30 -6.29 12.50
C LEU A 31 15.23 -7.24 11.29
N ILE A 32 16.14 -7.08 10.34
CA ILE A 32 16.30 -7.97 9.19
C ILE A 32 17.61 -8.74 9.37
N ALA A 33 17.56 -10.05 9.22
CA ALA A 33 18.69 -10.95 9.36
C ALA A 33 18.70 -11.99 8.24
N SER A 34 19.91 -12.38 7.80
CA SER A 34 20.08 -13.55 6.92
C SER A 34 19.79 -14.85 7.67
N GLU A 35 19.55 -15.95 6.95
CA GLU A 35 19.37 -17.27 7.55
C GLU A 35 20.58 -17.67 8.44
N GLN A 36 21.80 -17.39 7.99
CA GLN A 36 23.01 -17.61 8.79
C GLN A 36 23.03 -16.80 10.09
N ALA A 37 22.63 -15.53 10.05
CA ALA A 37 22.57 -14.69 11.25
C ALA A 37 21.46 -15.15 12.20
N VAL A 38 20.33 -15.63 11.67
CA VAL A 38 19.26 -16.24 12.46
C VAL A 38 19.78 -17.44 13.25
N GLU A 39 20.55 -18.33 12.61
CA GLU A 39 21.17 -19.48 13.28
C GLU A 39 22.24 -19.05 14.31
N GLN A 40 23.19 -18.21 13.89
CA GLN A 40 24.31 -17.77 14.74
C GLN A 40 23.83 -17.06 16.02
N TYR A 41 22.83 -16.19 15.90
CA TYR A 41 22.29 -15.41 17.00
C TYR A 41 21.02 -16.00 17.61
N GLN A 42 20.61 -17.20 17.18
CA GLN A 42 19.43 -17.93 17.67
C GLN A 42 18.15 -17.07 17.64
N LEU A 43 17.96 -16.31 16.56
CA LEU A 43 16.79 -15.46 16.38
C LEU A 43 15.56 -16.30 16.02
N LYS A 44 14.36 -15.80 16.39
CA LYS A 44 13.08 -16.40 15.96
C LYS A 44 12.51 -15.61 14.76
N PRO A 45 12.62 -16.12 13.52
CA PRO A 45 12.08 -15.42 12.36
C PRO A 45 10.54 -15.31 12.44
N ARG A 46 10.00 -14.16 12.05
CA ARG A 46 8.54 -13.89 12.03
C ARG A 46 7.94 -13.88 10.63
N ALA A 47 8.74 -13.53 9.63
CA ALA A 47 8.35 -13.45 8.23
C ALA A 47 9.59 -13.58 7.33
N LYS A 48 9.38 -13.79 6.04
CA LYS A 48 10.43 -13.79 5.01
C LYS A 48 10.10 -12.73 3.96
N ILE A 49 11.10 -11.95 3.56
CA ILE A 49 10.96 -11.01 2.43
C ILE A 49 11.09 -11.84 1.14
N ILE A 50 10.00 -11.95 0.37
CA ILE A 50 9.97 -12.74 -0.87
C ILE A 50 10.49 -11.94 -2.07
N ALA A 51 10.04 -10.70 -2.21
CA ALA A 51 10.48 -9.81 -3.28
C ALA A 51 10.30 -8.34 -2.88
N SER A 52 11.01 -7.46 -3.56
CA SER A 52 10.81 -6.01 -3.52
C SER A 52 10.99 -5.44 -4.92
N THR A 53 10.22 -4.40 -5.25
CA THR A 53 10.34 -3.73 -6.54
C THR A 53 9.99 -2.25 -6.40
N ALA A 54 10.53 -1.45 -7.31
CA ALA A 54 10.19 -0.04 -7.48
C ALA A 54 9.84 0.23 -8.95
N VAL A 55 8.94 1.19 -9.17
CA VAL A 55 8.51 1.68 -10.47
C VAL A 55 8.33 3.19 -10.41
N GLY A 56 8.47 3.86 -11.56
CA GLY A 56 8.11 5.26 -11.73
C GLY A 56 6.83 5.39 -12.56
N VAL A 57 6.05 6.42 -12.27
CA VAL A 57 4.90 6.88 -13.07
C VAL A 57 4.98 8.39 -13.23
N GLU A 58 4.14 8.94 -14.11
CA GLU A 58 4.03 10.40 -14.28
C GLU A 58 3.68 11.08 -12.94
N PRO A 59 4.38 12.17 -12.55
CA PRO A 59 4.16 12.83 -11.25
C PRO A 59 2.70 13.24 -11.01
N ARG A 60 1.99 13.61 -12.07
CA ARG A 60 0.59 14.03 -12.01
C ARG A 60 -0.39 12.93 -11.56
N ILE A 61 0.03 11.66 -11.61
CA ILE A 61 -0.75 10.50 -11.16
C ILE A 61 0.01 9.68 -10.12
N MET A 62 0.96 10.29 -9.39
CA MET A 62 1.85 9.56 -8.47
C MET A 62 1.14 8.60 -7.51
N GLY A 63 -0.07 8.93 -7.05
CA GLY A 63 -0.86 8.08 -6.16
C GLY A 63 -1.24 6.72 -6.76
N PHE A 64 -1.21 6.59 -8.09
CA PHE A 64 -1.52 5.34 -8.79
C PHE A 64 -0.30 4.41 -8.93
N ALA A 65 0.91 4.85 -8.58
CA ALA A 65 2.14 4.04 -8.70
C ALA A 65 2.09 2.64 -8.04
N PRO A 66 1.36 2.40 -6.93
CA PRO A 66 1.27 1.07 -6.35
C PRO A 66 0.69 0.01 -7.29
N ALA A 67 -0.26 0.37 -8.16
CA ALA A 67 -0.88 -0.57 -9.09
C ALA A 67 0.13 -1.25 -10.06
N PRO A 68 0.92 -0.51 -10.87
CA PRO A 68 1.97 -1.12 -11.69
C PRO A 68 3.11 -1.74 -10.86
N ALA A 69 3.39 -1.22 -9.65
CA ALA A 69 4.40 -1.81 -8.76
C ALA A 69 4.00 -3.23 -8.31
N ILE A 70 2.77 -3.38 -7.83
CA ILE A 70 2.21 -4.67 -7.37
C ILE A 70 2.15 -5.67 -8.52
N LYS A 71 1.65 -5.27 -9.70
CA LYS A 71 1.63 -6.13 -10.90
C LYS A 71 3.02 -6.63 -11.29
N LYS A 72 4.03 -5.75 -11.25
CA LYS A 72 5.44 -6.12 -11.51
C LYS A 72 5.99 -7.06 -10.43
N LEU A 73 5.72 -6.78 -9.15
CA LEU A 73 6.19 -7.56 -8.01
C LEU A 73 5.62 -8.99 -8.03
N LEU A 74 4.31 -9.12 -8.25
CA LEU A 74 3.61 -10.39 -8.36
C LEU A 74 4.19 -11.25 -9.49
N LYS A 75 4.42 -10.64 -10.67
CA LYS A 75 5.09 -11.32 -11.78
C LYS A 75 6.51 -11.76 -11.43
N GLN A 76 7.30 -10.93 -10.76
CA GLN A 76 8.67 -11.26 -10.34
C GLN A 76 8.70 -12.39 -9.31
N ALA A 77 7.73 -12.43 -8.40
CA ALA A 77 7.61 -13.45 -7.36
C ALA A 77 6.88 -14.73 -7.82
N ASN A 78 6.34 -14.74 -9.04
CA ASN A 78 5.45 -15.80 -9.55
C ASN A 78 4.25 -16.04 -8.61
N LEU A 79 3.60 -14.95 -8.19
CA LEU A 79 2.43 -14.94 -7.33
C LEU A 79 1.25 -14.24 -8.02
N THR A 80 0.04 -14.46 -7.53
CA THR A 80 -1.18 -13.76 -7.94
C THR A 80 -1.76 -12.94 -6.79
N ILE A 81 -2.65 -12.00 -7.10
CA ILE A 81 -3.24 -11.12 -6.08
C ILE A 81 -4.13 -11.90 -5.11
N GLU A 82 -4.79 -12.96 -5.58
CA GLU A 82 -5.67 -13.84 -4.81
C GLU A 82 -4.92 -14.69 -3.78
N GLN A 83 -3.58 -14.77 -3.89
CA GLN A 83 -2.74 -15.47 -2.91
C GLN A 83 -2.36 -14.57 -1.72
N MET A 84 -2.73 -13.28 -1.74
CA MET A 84 -2.43 -12.35 -0.66
C MET A 84 -3.53 -12.42 0.40
N ASP A 85 -3.23 -13.01 1.56
CA ASP A 85 -4.18 -13.07 2.67
C ASP A 85 -4.51 -11.67 3.23
N VAL A 86 -3.51 -10.78 3.25
CA VAL A 86 -3.60 -9.39 3.71
C VAL A 86 -2.83 -8.48 2.76
N ILE A 87 -3.43 -7.34 2.43
CA ILE A 87 -2.84 -6.28 1.61
C ILE A 87 -2.83 -4.99 2.44
N GLU A 88 -1.63 -4.56 2.82
CA GLU A 88 -1.40 -3.24 3.43
C GLU A 88 -1.15 -2.21 2.32
N LEU A 89 -2.18 -1.44 1.99
CA LEU A 89 -2.12 -0.37 1.01
C LEU A 89 -2.23 0.99 1.72
N ASN A 90 -1.14 1.75 1.74
CA ASN A 90 -1.14 3.08 2.39
C ASN A 90 -2.23 4.01 1.83
N GLU A 91 -2.99 4.64 2.73
CA GLU A 91 -4.17 5.44 2.41
C GLU A 91 -3.87 6.95 2.37
N ALA A 92 -2.91 7.38 1.56
CA ALA A 92 -2.60 8.81 1.42
C ALA A 92 -3.85 9.63 1.05
N PHE A 93 -4.66 9.09 0.13
CA PHE A 93 -5.99 9.57 -0.22
C PHE A 93 -6.91 8.39 -0.50
N ALA A 94 -8.19 8.48 -0.15
CA ALA A 94 -9.17 7.44 -0.48
C ALA A 94 -9.31 7.25 -2.00
N ALA A 95 -9.22 8.34 -2.77
CA ALA A 95 -9.31 8.29 -4.23
C ALA A 95 -8.20 7.43 -4.87
N GLN A 96 -6.96 7.50 -4.36
CA GLN A 96 -5.88 6.66 -4.88
C GLN A 96 -6.01 5.21 -4.44
N ALA A 97 -6.44 4.98 -3.19
CA ALA A 97 -6.60 3.62 -2.68
C ALA A 97 -7.61 2.85 -3.53
N LEU A 98 -8.77 3.48 -3.80
CA LEU A 98 -9.81 2.93 -4.68
C LEU A 98 -9.33 2.77 -6.13
N ALA A 99 -8.54 3.70 -6.67
CA ALA A 99 -8.01 3.57 -8.02
C ALA A 99 -7.07 2.35 -8.14
N VAL A 100 -6.23 2.13 -7.13
CA VAL A 100 -5.30 1.00 -7.08
C VAL A 100 -6.06 -0.32 -6.91
N THR A 101 -6.97 -0.44 -5.94
CA THR A 101 -7.74 -1.68 -5.71
C THR A 101 -8.54 -2.09 -6.95
N ARG A 102 -9.21 -1.14 -7.60
CA ARG A 102 -9.98 -1.39 -8.84
C ARG A 102 -9.09 -1.84 -10.00
N ASP A 103 -7.90 -1.26 -10.16
CA ASP A 103 -6.95 -1.69 -11.21
C ASP A 103 -6.34 -3.08 -10.95
N LEU A 104 -6.31 -3.49 -9.67
CA LEU A 104 -5.94 -4.84 -9.25
C LEU A 104 -7.11 -5.84 -9.29
N GLY A 105 -8.33 -5.39 -9.62
CA GLY A 105 -9.52 -6.24 -9.67
C GLY A 105 -10.11 -6.58 -8.30
N LEU A 106 -9.74 -5.83 -7.25
CA LEU A 106 -10.25 -6.02 -5.90
C LEU A 106 -11.52 -5.18 -5.70
N ALA A 107 -12.51 -5.75 -5.00
CA ALA A 107 -13.71 -5.02 -4.59
C ALA A 107 -13.34 -3.90 -3.60
N ASP A 108 -14.05 -2.77 -3.67
CA ASP A 108 -13.78 -1.59 -2.81
C ASP A 108 -13.97 -1.90 -1.31
N ASP A 109 -14.75 -2.93 -0.97
CA ASP A 109 -15.09 -3.37 0.37
C ASP A 109 -14.46 -4.73 0.73
N THR A 110 -13.43 -5.17 0.00
CA THR A 110 -12.74 -6.41 0.30
C THR A 110 -12.13 -6.40 1.71
N THR A 111 -12.31 -7.48 2.46
CA THR A 111 -11.73 -7.64 3.81
C THR A 111 -10.24 -7.93 3.80
N GLN A 112 -9.63 -8.14 2.62
CA GLN A 112 -8.19 -8.41 2.48
C GLN A 112 -7.36 -7.13 2.56
N VAL A 113 -7.93 -5.98 2.18
CA VAL A 113 -7.22 -4.70 2.13
C VAL A 113 -7.47 -3.95 3.43
N ASN A 114 -6.40 -3.65 4.15
CA ASN A 114 -6.43 -2.88 5.41
C ASN A 114 -7.50 -3.36 6.43
N PRO A 115 -7.49 -4.65 6.85
CA PRO A 115 -8.46 -5.22 7.80
C PRO A 115 -8.39 -4.66 9.23
#